data_AF-Q8E5A5-F1
#
_entry.id   AF-Q8E5A5-F1
#
_cell.length_a   1.000
_cell.length_b   1.000
_cell.length_c   1.000
_cell.angle_alpha   90.00
_cell.angle_beta   90.00
_cell.angle_gamma   90.00
#
_symmetry.space_group_name_H-M   'P 1'
#
loop_
_entity.id
_entity.type
_entity.pdbx_description
1 polymer ?
#
loop_
_entity_poly.entity_id
_entity_poly.type
_entity_poly.pdbx_seq_one_letter_code
_entity_poly.pdbx_strand_id
1 'polypeptide(L)'
;MTPQTLRRLDVKKQFIEKIEPFAHRQTLKSKAVNSSKTTMSIQRYNHSGTKIQLRIGYSKVLIRIFSNGKINLTHYDLFFDREETLEITDAFDNGVYTQDEVDGFIKQAKTFIKQALKGEV
;
A
#
# COMPACT_ATOMS: atom_id res chain seq x y z
N MET A 1 30.55 4.18 8.06
CA MET A 1 29.37 4.33 8.94
C MET A 1 28.48 3.12 8.72
N THR A 2 28.12 2.38 9.77
CA THR A 2 27.09 1.34 9.68
C THR A 2 25.73 2.02 9.44
N PRO A 3 24.92 1.55 8.47
CA PRO A 3 23.61 2.13 8.23
C PRO A 3 22.75 2.07 9.50
N GLN A 4 22.09 3.16 9.84
CA GLN A 4 21.17 3.17 10.98
C GLN A 4 19.92 2.38 10.60
N THR A 5 19.75 1.22 11.23
CA THR A 5 18.59 0.35 11.02
C THR A 5 17.41 0.79 11.88
N LEU A 6 16.20 0.66 11.36
CA LEU A 6 14.98 1.18 11.96
C LEU A 6 14.26 0.15 12.84
N ARG A 7 13.47 0.63 13.82
CA ARG A 7 12.54 -0.25 14.54
C ARG A 7 11.37 -0.61 13.62
N ARG A 8 10.84 -1.83 13.77
CA ARG A 8 9.69 -2.32 12.99
C ARG A 8 8.49 -1.40 13.06
N LEU A 9 8.22 -0.84 14.23
CA LEU A 9 7.11 0.10 14.40
C LEU A 9 7.31 1.36 13.54
N ASP A 10 8.53 1.87 13.47
CA ASP A 10 8.85 3.09 12.74
C ASP A 10 8.74 2.84 11.23
N VAL A 11 9.25 1.70 10.73
CA VAL A 11 9.08 1.29 9.31
C VAL A 11 7.61 1.26 8.92
N LYS A 12 6.77 0.57 9.72
CA LYS A 12 5.33 0.49 9.44
C LYS A 12 4.66 1.84 9.45
N LYS A 13 4.97 2.70 10.45
CA LYS A 13 4.41 4.05 10.55
C LYS A 13 4.77 4.88 9.32
N GLN A 14 6.04 4.93 8.94
CA GLN A 14 6.50 5.65 7.76
C GLN A 14 5.81 5.15 6.49
N PHE A 15 5.69 3.82 6.32
CA PHE A 15 5.01 3.24 5.17
C PHE A 15 3.54 3.69 5.10
N ILE A 16 2.80 3.63 6.21
CA ILE A 16 1.41 4.10 6.30
C ILE A 16 1.33 5.59 5.95
N GLU A 17 2.13 6.42 6.62
CA GLU A 17 2.13 7.89 6.46
C GLU A 17 2.41 8.34 5.03
N LYS A 18 3.21 7.58 4.26
CA LYS A 18 3.51 7.90 2.86
C LYS A 18 2.53 7.31 1.86
N ILE A 19 1.90 6.17 2.18
CA ILE A 19 1.00 5.45 1.27
C ILE A 19 -0.44 5.94 1.38
N GLU A 20 -0.94 6.21 2.59
CA GLU A 20 -2.32 6.66 2.81
C GLU A 20 -2.65 7.95 2.04
N PRO A 21 -1.87 9.05 2.14
CA PRO A 21 -2.11 10.25 1.35
C PRO A 21 -1.94 10.02 -0.15
N PHE A 22 -1.06 9.10 -0.54
CA PHE A 22 -0.84 8.78 -1.95
C PHE A 22 -2.03 8.05 -2.57
N ALA A 23 -2.59 7.07 -1.86
CA ALA A 23 -3.79 6.33 -2.24
C ALA A 23 -5.00 7.28 -2.32
N HIS A 24 -5.17 8.15 -1.32
CA HIS A 24 -6.23 9.17 -1.33
C HIS A 24 -6.12 10.10 -2.54
N ARG A 25 -4.91 10.54 -2.92
CA ARG A 25 -4.74 11.34 -4.15
C ARG A 25 -5.19 10.63 -5.43
N GLN A 26 -5.21 9.28 -5.46
CA GLN A 26 -5.71 8.58 -6.64
C GLN A 26 -7.23 8.68 -6.78
N THR A 27 -7.98 8.76 -5.67
CA THR A 27 -9.46 8.92 -5.72
C THR A 27 -9.89 10.31 -6.18
N LEU A 28 -9.00 11.30 -6.10
CA LEU A 28 -9.27 12.69 -6.47
C LEU A 28 -8.97 13.01 -7.94
N LYS A 29 -8.49 12.04 -8.72
CA LYS A 29 -8.22 12.25 -10.15
C LYS A 29 -9.51 12.23 -10.96
N SER A 30 -9.52 12.97 -12.08
CA SER A 30 -10.75 13.23 -12.86
C SER A 30 -11.53 11.96 -13.22
N LYS A 31 -10.88 10.90 -13.72
CA LYS A 31 -11.54 9.63 -14.03
C LYS A 31 -12.14 8.94 -12.81
N ALA A 32 -11.41 8.96 -11.69
CA ALA A 32 -11.88 8.39 -10.44
C ALA A 32 -13.08 9.16 -9.88
N VAL A 33 -13.04 10.50 -9.90
CA VAL A 33 -14.14 11.36 -9.46
C VAL A 33 -15.40 11.14 -10.29
N ASN A 34 -15.25 10.88 -11.59
CA ASN A 34 -16.35 10.61 -12.50
C ASN A 34 -16.87 9.16 -12.43
N SER A 35 -16.20 8.28 -11.67
CA SER A 35 -16.61 6.88 -11.52
C SER A 35 -17.52 6.69 -10.31
N SER A 36 -18.68 6.08 -10.52
CA SER A 36 -19.61 5.70 -9.45
C SER A 36 -19.07 4.57 -8.54
N LYS A 37 -17.92 3.98 -8.89
CA LYS A 37 -17.31 2.84 -8.17
C LYS A 37 -16.07 3.23 -7.37
N THR A 38 -15.79 4.53 -7.22
CA THR A 38 -14.65 5.01 -6.44
C THR A 38 -14.92 4.94 -4.95
N THR A 39 -14.15 4.13 -4.22
CA THR A 39 -14.24 4.03 -2.75
C THR A 39 -12.85 3.88 -2.14
N MET A 40 -12.65 4.44 -0.95
CA MET A 40 -11.45 4.22 -0.15
C MET A 40 -11.85 3.98 1.31
N SER A 41 -11.23 3.00 1.94
CA SER A 41 -11.45 2.71 3.35
C SER A 41 -10.13 2.35 4.02
N ILE A 42 -9.97 2.78 5.27
CA ILE A 42 -8.81 2.49 6.10
C ILE A 42 -9.29 1.83 7.39
N GLN A 43 -8.83 0.62 7.63
CA GLN A 43 -9.13 -0.15 8.83
C GLN A 43 -7.83 -0.30 9.62
N ARG A 44 -7.81 0.25 10.84
CA ARG A 44 -6.69 0.12 11.79
C ARG A 44 -7.12 -0.87 12.85
N TYR A 45 -6.42 -1.99 12.94
CA TYR A 45 -6.70 -3.04 13.91
C TYR A 45 -5.74 -2.88 15.09
N ASN A 46 -6.28 -2.72 16.30
CA ASN A 46 -5.48 -2.63 17.52
C ASN A 46 -4.48 -3.79 17.57
N HIS A 47 -3.19 -3.46 17.60
CA HIS A 47 -2.06 -4.39 17.63
C HIS A 47 -1.97 -5.40 16.47
N SER A 48 -2.86 -5.36 15.47
CA SER A 48 -2.93 -6.37 14.38
C SER A 48 -2.53 -5.83 13.01
N GLY A 49 -2.49 -4.51 12.85
CA GLY A 49 -1.99 -3.86 11.63
C GLY A 49 -2.96 -2.86 11.00
N THR A 50 -2.69 -2.49 9.76
CA THR A 50 -3.49 -1.54 8.97
C THR A 50 -3.83 -2.15 7.62
N LYS A 51 -5.08 -2.00 7.22
CA LYS A 51 -5.60 -2.38 5.91
C LYS A 51 -6.14 -1.14 5.21
N ILE A 52 -5.58 -0.81 4.06
CA ILE A 52 -6.07 0.26 3.18
C ILE A 52 -6.66 -0.42 1.96
N GLN A 53 -7.93 -0.13 1.66
CA GLN A 53 -8.60 -0.62 0.46
C GLN A 53 -8.98 0.57 -0.41
N LEU A 54 -8.62 0.49 -1.68
CA LEU A 54 -8.90 1.47 -2.72
C LEU A 54 -9.61 0.76 -3.86
N ARG A 55 -10.75 1.27 -4.32
CA ARG A 55 -11.43 0.79 -5.52
C ARG A 55 -11.70 1.98 -6.42
N ILE A 56 -11.41 1.85 -7.70
CA ILE A 56 -11.71 2.83 -8.74
C ILE A 56 -12.11 2.04 -9.98
N GLY A 57 -13.36 2.21 -10.43
CA GLY A 57 -13.91 1.41 -11.53
C GLY A 57 -13.90 -0.09 -11.23
N TYR A 58 -13.20 -0.85 -12.08
CA TYR A 58 -13.01 -2.29 -11.92
C TYR A 58 -11.70 -2.66 -11.22
N SER A 59 -10.79 -1.72 -10.99
CA SER A 59 -9.57 -1.96 -10.24
C SER A 59 -9.80 -1.80 -8.73
N LYS A 60 -9.43 -2.82 -7.96
CA LYS A 60 -9.41 -2.77 -6.50
C LYS A 60 -8.00 -3.10 -5.99
N VAL A 61 -7.40 -2.17 -5.26
CA VAL A 61 -6.10 -2.35 -4.62
C VAL A 61 -6.28 -2.50 -3.11
N LEU A 62 -5.67 -3.53 -2.55
CA LEU A 62 -5.66 -3.84 -1.13
C LEU A 62 -4.22 -3.76 -0.61
N ILE A 63 -3.97 -2.90 0.36
CA ILE A 63 -2.66 -2.70 0.99
C ILE A 63 -2.77 -3.20 2.43
N ARG A 64 -1.99 -4.22 2.79
CA ARG A 64 -2.01 -4.84 4.12
C ARG A 64 -0.67 -4.68 4.78
N ILE A 65 -0.68 -4.13 5.99
CA ILE A 65 0.50 -3.87 6.81
C ILE A 65 0.26 -4.59 8.14
N PHE A 66 0.89 -5.74 8.33
CA PHE A 66 0.62 -6.65 9.44
C PHE A 66 1.36 -6.24 10.72
N SER A 67 0.90 -6.75 11.86
CA SER A 67 1.53 -6.51 13.17
C SER A 67 2.99 -6.95 13.22
N ASN A 68 3.30 -8.09 12.61
CA ASN A 68 4.64 -8.71 12.54
C ASN A 68 5.58 -8.05 11.52
N GLY A 69 5.20 -6.93 10.90
CA GLY A 69 6.05 -6.22 9.94
C GLY A 69 5.73 -6.54 8.50
N LYS A 70 5.13 -7.69 8.18
CA LYS A 70 4.81 -8.07 6.79
C LYS A 70 4.01 -6.98 6.09
N ILE A 71 4.35 -6.67 4.82
CA ILE A 71 3.61 -5.71 3.99
C ILE A 71 3.37 -6.34 2.63
N ASN A 72 2.11 -6.32 2.19
CA ASN A 72 1.78 -6.69 0.81
C ASN A 72 0.67 -5.85 0.20
N LEU A 73 0.68 -5.83 -1.13
CA LEU A 73 -0.29 -5.17 -1.95
C LEU A 73 -0.92 -6.18 -2.88
N THR A 74 -2.24 -6.16 -3.01
CA THR A 74 -2.97 -7.02 -3.92
C THR A 74 -3.83 -6.17 -4.84
N HIS A 75 -3.71 -6.38 -6.14
CA HIS A 75 -4.60 -5.82 -7.14
C HIS A 75 -5.61 -6.89 -7.58
N TYR A 76 -6.88 -6.53 -7.55
CA TYR A 76 -7.98 -7.27 -8.14
C TYR A 76 -8.51 -6.48 -9.34
N ASP A 77 -8.38 -7.07 -10.52
CA ASP A 77 -9.10 -6.63 -11.71
C ASP A 77 -10.45 -7.34 -11.73
N LEU A 78 -11.49 -6.62 -11.33
CA LEU A 78 -12.84 -7.16 -11.19
C LEU A 78 -13.55 -7.35 -12.54
N PHE A 79 -12.99 -6.86 -13.64
CA PHE A 79 -13.57 -7.06 -14.97
C PHE A 79 -13.12 -8.40 -15.56
N PHE A 80 -11.84 -8.73 -15.40
CA PHE A 80 -11.27 -10.00 -15.89
C PHE A 80 -11.13 -11.09 -14.82
N ASP A 81 -11.57 -10.82 -13.58
CA ASP A 81 -11.42 -11.70 -12.42
C ASP A 81 -9.97 -12.16 -12.19
N ARG A 82 -9.05 -11.20 -12.24
CA ARG A 82 -7.60 -11.45 -12.07
C ARG A 82 -7.09 -10.88 -10.76
N GLU A 83 -6.18 -11.61 -10.14
CA GLU A 83 -5.50 -11.19 -8.92
C GLU A 83 -3.98 -11.17 -9.12
N GLU A 84 -3.33 -10.11 -8.66
CA GLU A 84 -1.88 -9.99 -8.58
C GLU A 84 -1.49 -9.52 -7.18
N THR A 85 -0.60 -10.24 -6.51
CA THR A 85 -0.08 -9.85 -5.19
C THR A 85 1.42 -9.56 -5.27
N LEU A 86 1.80 -8.40 -4.74
CA LEU A 86 3.17 -7.99 -4.51
C LEU A 86 3.48 -8.05 -3.01
N GLU A 87 4.39 -8.93 -2.63
CA GLU A 87 4.99 -8.98 -1.30
C GLU A 87 6.11 -7.92 -1.25
N ILE A 88 5.98 -6.91 -0.40
CA ILE A 88 6.97 -5.82 -0.24
C ILE A 88 8.01 -6.22 0.80
N THR A 89 7.55 -6.77 1.93
CA THR A 89 8.41 -7.32 2.97
C THR A 89 7.79 -8.59 3.53
N ASP A 90 8.64 -9.53 3.95
CA ASP A 90 8.22 -10.63 4.83
C ASP A 90 8.00 -10.14 6.27
N ALA A 91 7.68 -11.06 7.19
CA ALA A 91 7.69 -10.75 8.62
C ALA A 91 9.13 -10.44 9.07
N PHE A 92 9.32 -9.41 9.89
CA PHE A 92 10.64 -8.96 10.31
C PHE A 92 10.64 -8.41 11.73
N ASP A 93 11.83 -8.26 12.32
CA ASP A 93 12.05 -7.69 13.65
C ASP A 93 12.72 -6.31 13.60
N ASN A 94 13.00 -5.71 14.75
CA ASN A 94 13.69 -4.42 14.80
C ASN A 94 15.10 -4.53 14.21
N GLY A 95 15.55 -3.49 13.52
CA GLY A 95 16.92 -3.42 13.00
C GLY A 95 17.16 -4.15 11.68
N VAL A 96 16.10 -4.63 11.01
CA VAL A 96 16.23 -5.36 9.73
C VAL A 96 16.43 -4.43 8.54
N TYR A 97 15.76 -3.27 8.51
CA TYR A 97 15.76 -2.37 7.36
C TYR A 97 16.37 -1.01 7.69
N THR A 98 17.09 -0.48 6.72
CA THR A 98 17.61 0.90 6.67
C THR A 98 16.55 1.86 6.11
N GLN A 99 16.77 3.17 6.26
CA GLN A 99 15.87 4.18 5.71
C GLN A 99 15.77 4.09 4.17
N ASP A 100 16.89 3.85 3.48
CA ASP A 100 16.92 3.76 2.01
C ASP A 100 16.09 2.58 1.48
N GLU A 101 16.13 1.44 2.18
CA GLU A 101 15.30 0.27 1.83
C GLU A 101 13.81 0.57 2.03
N VAL A 102 13.45 1.24 3.13
CA VAL A 102 12.07 1.66 3.39
C VAL A 102 11.56 2.62 2.33
N ASP A 103 12.37 3.57 1.89
CA ASP A 103 12.03 4.47 0.79
C ASP A 103 11.87 3.70 -0.54
N GLY A 104 12.69 2.68 -0.76
CA GLY A 104 12.56 1.72 -1.86
C GLY A 104 11.22 0.99 -1.85
N PHE A 105 10.82 0.44 -0.69
CA PHE A 105 9.53 -0.24 -0.50
C PHE A 105 8.35 0.69 -0.79
N ILE A 106 8.41 1.93 -0.31
CA ILE A 106 7.36 2.93 -0.54
C ILE A 106 7.27 3.28 -2.04
N LYS A 107 8.41 3.43 -2.72
CA LYS A 107 8.46 3.67 -4.17
C LYS A 107 7.88 2.50 -4.96
N GLN A 108 8.21 1.27 -4.57
CA GLN A 108 7.70 0.05 -5.18
C GLN A 108 6.19 -0.05 -5.03
N ALA A 109 5.67 0.14 -3.81
CA ALA A 109 4.24 0.14 -3.53
C ALA A 109 3.47 1.22 -4.33
N LYS A 110 4.02 2.44 -4.41
CA LYS A 110 3.43 3.51 -5.25
C LYS A 110 3.39 3.14 -6.73
N THR A 111 4.43 2.50 -7.23
CA THR A 111 4.50 2.03 -8.63
C THR A 111 3.44 0.97 -8.89
N PHE A 112 3.32 -0.02 -8.01
CA PHE A 112 2.30 -1.06 -8.09
C PHE A 112 0.88 -0.46 -8.12
N ILE A 113 0.56 0.45 -7.19
CA ILE A 113 -0.75 1.14 -7.16
C ILE A 113 -1.03 1.88 -8.47
N LYS A 114 -0.03 2.58 -9.04
CA LYS A 114 -0.21 3.28 -10.32
C LYS A 114 -0.49 2.33 -11.48
N GLN A 115 0.21 1.20 -11.51
CA GLN A 115 0.03 0.19 -12.55
C GLN A 115 -1.33 -0.50 -12.43
N ALA A 116 -1.71 -0.89 -11.22
CA ALA A 116 -3.00 -1.49 -10.90
C ALA A 116 -4.19 -0.60 -11.31
N LEU A 117 -4.05 0.72 -11.16
CA LEU A 117 -5.10 1.70 -11.48
C LEU A 117 -4.95 2.28 -12.89
N LYS A 118 -4.03 1.79 -13.72
CA LYS A 118 -3.78 2.36 -15.04
C LYS A 118 -5.03 2.28 -15.90
N GLY A 119 -5.52 3.44 -16.34
CA GLY A 119 -6.73 3.55 -17.16
C GLY A 119 -7.97 3.98 -16.36
N GLU A 120 -7.98 3.74 -15.04
CA GLU A 120 -9.07 4.08 -14.11
C GLU A 120 -8.88 5.44 -13.43
N VAL A 121 -7.63 5.94 -13.37
CA VAL A 121 -7.27 7.23 -12.75
C VAL A 121 -6.69 8.23 -13.73
#